data_AF-A0A967Q6N3-F1
#
_entry.id   AF-A0A967Q6N3-F1
#
_cell.length_a   1.000
_cell.length_b   1.000
_cell.length_c   1.000
_cell.angle_alpha   90.00
_cell.angle_beta   90.00
_cell.angle_gamma   90.00
#
_symmetry.space_group_name_H-M   'P 1'
#
loop_
_entity.id
_entity.type
_entity.pdbx_description
1 polymer ?
#
loop_
_entity_poly.entity_id
_entity_poly.type
_entity_poly.pdbx_seq_one_letter_code
_entity_poly.pdbx_strand_id
1 'polypeptide(L)'
;MTVLRLFVTLTLSLCLFGCPQEDPPLGGTNTEAGPAYGDTIVMGSIGEPSNLIPALSSDSSSSDINGYVYDGLLRYDKNYELEPVLAESWDVS
;
A
#
# COMPACT_ATOMS: atom_id res chain seq x y z
N MET A 1 29.03 -17.92 -46.58
CA MET A 1 29.90 -17.36 -45.52
C MET A 1 29.37 -16.05 -44.93
N THR A 2 28.73 -15.18 -45.72
CA THR A 2 28.15 -13.90 -45.27
C THR A 2 26.90 -14.06 -44.38
N VAL A 3 26.02 -15.04 -44.68
CA VAL A 3 24.80 -15.31 -43.90
C VAL A 3 25.10 -15.84 -42.49
N LEU A 4 26.14 -16.69 -42.36
CA LEU A 4 26.60 -17.21 -41.06
C LEU A 4 27.17 -16.09 -40.18
N ARG A 5 27.90 -15.13 -40.78
CA ARG A 5 28.41 -13.95 -40.05
C ARG A 5 27.26 -13.05 -39.56
N LEU A 6 26.22 -12.86 -40.37
CA LEU A 6 25.05 -12.06 -40.00
C LEU A 6 24.29 -12.66 -38.80
N PHE A 7 24.13 -13.99 -38.79
CA PHE A 7 23.49 -14.70 -37.68
C PHE A 7 24.30 -14.58 -36.38
N VAL A 8 25.61 -14.78 -36.46
CA VAL A 8 26.51 -14.66 -35.29
C VAL A 8 26.49 -13.24 -34.72
N THR A 9 26.49 -12.21 -35.56
CA THR A 9 26.39 -10.82 -35.09
C THR A 9 25.03 -10.50 -34.47
N LEU A 10 23.94 -11.07 -34.98
CA LEU A 10 22.59 -10.85 -34.45
C LEU A 10 22.41 -11.49 -33.08
N THR A 11 22.91 -12.73 -32.90
CA THR A 11 22.86 -13.43 -31.62
C THR A 11 23.77 -12.75 -30.57
N LEU A 12 24.94 -12.26 -30.98
CA LEU A 12 25.86 -11.55 -30.07
C LEU A 12 25.30 -10.20 -29.60
N SER A 13 24.59 -9.47 -30.48
CA SER A 13 23.90 -8.22 -30.14
C SER A 13 22.79 -8.45 -29.12
N LEU A 14 22.03 -9.54 -29.27
CA LEU A 14 20.91 -9.87 -28.36
C LEU A 14 21.38 -10.19 -26.92
N CYS A 15 22.59 -10.72 -26.76
CA CYS A 15 23.15 -11.01 -25.44
C CYS A 15 23.67 -9.77 -24.69
N LEU A 16 23.89 -8.64 -25.37
CA LEU A 16 24.48 -7.45 -24.76
C LEU A 16 23.46 -6.45 -24.19
N PHE A 17 22.16 -6.60 -24.50
CA PHE A 17 21.10 -5.72 -23.98
C PHE A 17 20.31 -6.33 -22.80
N GLY A 18 20.66 -7.53 -22.34
CA GLY A 18 20.04 -8.16 -21.18
C GLY A 18 20.69 -7.70 -19.88
N CYS A 19 20.44 -6.46 -19.45
CA CYS A 19 20.76 -6.04 -18.09
C CYS A 19 19.70 -6.65 -17.16
N PRO A 20 20.06 -7.52 -16.19
CA PRO A 20 19.12 -7.92 -15.15
C PRO A 20 18.80 -6.68 -14.32
N GLN A 21 17.55 -6.20 -14.41
CA GLN A 21 17.05 -5.17 -13.53
C GLN A 21 16.84 -5.81 -12.15
N GLU A 22 17.82 -5.64 -11.26
CA GLU A 22 17.62 -5.90 -9.83
C GLU A 22 16.70 -4.80 -9.30
N ASP A 23 15.38 -5.02 -9.38
CA ASP A 23 14.46 -4.23 -8.58
C ASP A 23 14.88 -4.38 -7.11
N PRO A 24 14.95 -3.29 -6.33
CA PRO A 24 15.29 -3.37 -4.91
C PRO A 24 14.34 -4.39 -4.26
N PRO A 25 14.84 -5.22 -3.32
CA PRO A 25 14.02 -6.26 -2.72
C PRO A 25 12.82 -5.61 -2.03
N LEU A 26 11.67 -5.67 -2.70
CA LEU A 26 10.37 -5.49 -2.06
C LEU A 26 10.22 -6.72 -1.16
N GLY A 27 10.52 -6.52 0.12
CA GLY A 27 10.62 -7.57 1.13
C GLY A 27 9.48 -8.57 1.04
N GLY A 28 9.84 -9.83 0.80
CA GLY A 28 8.88 -10.90 0.59
C GLY A 28 9.51 -12.29 0.68
N THR A 29 10.48 -12.50 1.58
CA THR A 29 10.79 -13.86 2.02
C THR A 29 9.72 -14.26 3.02
N ASN A 30 8.76 -15.08 2.56
CA ASN A 30 7.76 -15.76 3.38
C ASN A 30 8.45 -16.71 4.38
N THR A 31 9.05 -16.13 5.42
CA THR A 31 9.36 -16.79 6.67
C THR A 31 8.42 -16.14 7.67
N GLU A 32 7.81 -16.94 8.56
CA GLU A 32 6.87 -16.52 9.60
C GLU A 32 7.53 -15.59 10.65
N ALA A 33 8.08 -14.48 10.20
CA ALA A 33 8.40 -13.35 11.03
C ALA A 33 7.07 -12.65 11.34
N GLY A 34 6.82 -12.40 12.62
CA GLY A 34 5.69 -11.58 13.05
C GLY A 34 5.73 -10.19 12.39
N PRO A 35 4.69 -9.35 12.61
CA PRO A 35 4.63 -8.03 12.02
C PRO A 35 5.93 -7.24 12.26
N ALA A 36 6.48 -6.66 11.19
CA ALA A 36 7.62 -5.77 11.30
C ALA A 36 7.15 -4.44 11.89
N TYR A 37 7.87 -3.93 12.90
CA TYR A 37 7.56 -2.68 13.58
C TYR A 37 8.60 -1.61 13.25
N GLY A 38 8.16 -0.36 13.06
CA GLY A 38 9.07 0.79 12.91
C GLY A 38 9.51 1.10 11.47
N ASP A 39 8.65 0.87 10.49
CA ASP A 39 8.88 1.21 9.07
C ASP A 39 8.00 2.39 8.62
N THR A 40 8.19 2.84 7.37
CA THR A 40 7.40 3.92 6.76
C THR A 40 6.50 3.38 5.66
N ILE A 41 5.19 3.62 5.78
CA ILE A 41 4.21 3.37 4.72
C ILE A 41 3.93 4.68 4.00
N VAL A 42 4.20 4.74 2.69
CA VAL A 42 3.87 5.91 1.85
C VAL A 42 2.63 5.59 1.02
N MET A 43 1.56 6.35 1.26
CA MET A 43 0.28 6.20 0.55
C MET A 43 -0.11 7.53 -0.11
N GLY A 44 -0.58 7.46 -1.36
CA GLY A 44 -1.06 8.63 -2.09
C GLY A 44 -2.54 8.89 -1.83
N SER A 45 -2.90 10.16 -1.58
CA SER A 45 -4.29 10.63 -1.58
C SER A 45 -4.65 11.22 -2.95
N ILE A 46 -5.91 11.09 -3.36
CA ILE A 46 -6.43 11.67 -4.61
C ILE A 46 -6.72 13.17 -4.50
N GLY A 47 -6.82 13.70 -3.28
CA GLY A 47 -7.16 15.10 -3.02
C GLY A 47 -6.57 15.62 -1.72
N GLU A 48 -6.52 16.95 -1.60
CA GLU A 48 -6.13 17.65 -0.38
C GLU A 48 -7.29 17.62 0.64
N PRO A 49 -7.06 17.23 1.90
CA PRO A 49 -8.08 17.34 2.95
C PRO A 49 -8.47 18.81 3.17
N SER A 50 -9.77 19.09 3.18
CA SER A 50 -10.27 20.46 3.41
C SER A 50 -10.10 20.93 4.85
N ASN A 51 -10.19 20.01 5.82
CA ASN A 51 -10.00 20.28 7.25
C ASN A 51 -9.84 18.98 8.05
N LEU A 52 -9.24 19.05 9.24
CA LEU A 52 -9.01 17.90 10.13
C LEU A 52 -9.87 17.93 11.40
N ILE A 53 -11.04 18.55 11.33
CA ILE A 53 -12.00 18.55 12.44
C ILE A 53 -13.08 17.52 12.07
N PRO A 54 -13.08 16.29 12.64
CA PRO A 54 -13.95 15.22 12.15
C PRO A 54 -15.43 15.59 12.08
N ALA A 55 -15.92 16.40 13.02
CA ALA A 55 -17.30 16.88 13.04
C ALA A 55 -17.66 17.87 11.91
N LEU A 56 -16.67 18.45 11.22
CA LEU A 56 -16.82 19.42 10.13
C LEU A 56 -16.30 18.90 8.78
N SER A 57 -15.65 17.74 8.74
CA SER A 57 -15.15 17.12 7.52
C SER A 57 -16.29 16.55 6.68
N SER A 58 -16.32 16.88 5.38
CA SER A 58 -17.36 16.41 4.44
C SER A 58 -16.80 15.84 3.13
N ASP A 59 -15.48 15.88 2.94
CA ASP A 59 -14.76 15.24 1.83
C ASP A 59 -14.08 13.93 2.27
N SER A 60 -13.81 13.05 1.29
CA SER A 60 -13.20 11.74 1.56
C SER A 60 -11.77 11.86 2.06
N SER A 61 -10.95 12.75 1.49
CA SER A 61 -9.55 12.91 1.86
C SER A 61 -9.38 13.30 3.33
N SER A 62 -10.20 14.23 3.83
CA SER A 62 -10.25 14.59 5.25
C SER A 62 -10.66 13.42 6.12
N SER A 63 -11.67 12.65 5.69
CA SER A 63 -12.15 11.48 6.43
C SER A 63 -11.07 10.38 6.53
N ASP A 64 -10.34 10.15 5.44
CA ASP A 64 -9.24 9.17 5.38
C ASP A 64 -8.13 9.55 6.37
N ILE A 65 -7.68 10.81 6.36
CA ILE A 65 -6.63 11.27 7.29
C ILE A 65 -7.12 11.28 8.74
N ASN A 66 -8.36 11.73 8.98
CA ASN A 66 -8.94 11.72 10.32
C ASN A 66 -9.03 10.30 10.90
N GLY A 67 -9.29 9.29 10.06
CA GLY A 67 -9.32 7.88 10.47
C GLY A 67 -7.98 7.32 10.97
N TYR A 68 -6.85 7.99 10.68
CA TYR A 68 -5.54 7.64 11.26
C TYR A 68 -5.24 8.36 12.58
N VAL A 69 -5.97 9.41 12.92
CA VAL A 69 -5.68 10.29 14.07
C VAL A 69 -6.73 10.18 15.18
N TYR A 70 -7.98 9.91 14.82
CA TYR A 70 -9.12 9.87 15.73
C TYR A 70 -9.84 8.53 15.64
N ASP A 71 -10.20 7.99 16.81
CA ASP A 71 -11.06 6.82 16.92
C ASP A 71 -12.47 7.21 17.40
N GLY A 72 -13.47 6.51 16.86
CA GLY A 72 -14.85 6.58 17.35
C GLY A 72 -15.08 5.65 18.55
N LEU A 73 -16.27 5.71 19.14
CA LEU A 73 -16.68 4.73 20.15
C LEU A 73 -16.75 3.31 19.56
N LEU A 74 -17.31 3.22 18.35
CA LEU A 74 -17.45 2.02 17.54
C LEU A 74 -16.89 2.27 16.14
N ARG A 75 -16.56 1.21 15.41
CA ARG A 75 -16.28 1.27 13.96
C ARG A 75 -16.92 0.09 13.23
N TYR A 76 -16.93 0.15 11.91
CA TYR A 76 -17.27 -1.00 11.07
C TYR A 76 -16.03 -1.84 10.82
N ASP A 77 -16.17 -3.15 10.99
CA ASP A 77 -15.16 -4.11 10.59
C ASP A 77 -15.19 -4.33 9.05
N LYS A 78 -14.31 -5.21 8.57
CA LYS A 78 -14.24 -5.58 7.14
C LYS A 78 -15.50 -6.24 6.58
N ASN A 79 -16.38 -6.75 7.43
CA ASN A 79 -17.65 -7.39 7.08
C ASN A 79 -18.83 -6.44 7.25
N TYR A 80 -18.58 -5.15 7.55
CA TYR A 80 -19.59 -4.13 7.88
C TYR A 80 -20.38 -4.42 9.15
N GLU A 81 -19.80 -5.15 10.10
CA GLU A 81 -20.33 -5.35 11.44
C GLU A 81 -19.78 -4.29 12.39
N LEU A 82 -20.58 -3.82 13.34
CA LEU A 82 -20.12 -2.87 14.36
C LEU A 82 -19.22 -3.58 15.37
N GLU A 83 -18.02 -3.04 15.58
CA GLU A 83 -17.07 -3.49 16.60
C GLU A 83 -16.72 -2.38 17.60
N PRO A 84 -16.48 -2.72 18.88
CA PRO A 84 -16.02 -1.78 19.88
C PRO A 84 -14.61 -1.27 19.56
N VAL A 85 -14.37 0.04 19.74
CA VAL A 85 -13.03 0.65 19.64
C VAL A 85 -12.67 1.32 20.95
N LEU A 86 -13.25 2.51 21.21
CA LEU A 86 -13.07 3.20 22.49
C LEU A 86 -14.14 2.82 23.52
N ALA A 87 -15.31 2.36 23.08
CA ALA A 87 -16.36 1.87 23.98
C ALA A 87 -16.12 0.41 24.37
N GLU A 88 -16.22 0.09 25.67
CA GLU A 88 -16.10 -1.28 26.17
C GLU A 88 -17.36 -2.12 25.87
N SER A 89 -18.54 -1.48 25.86
CA SER A 89 -19.84 -2.11 25.59
C SER A 89 -20.87 -1.08 25.17
N TRP A 90 -21.98 -1.53 24.56
CA TRP A 90 -23.15 -0.71 24.28
C TRP A 90 -24.43 -1.54 24.40
N ASP A 91 -25.55 -0.86 24.69
CA ASP A 91 -26.88 -1.45 24.80
C ASP A 91 -27.85 -0.66 23.91
N VAL A 92 -28.84 -1.34 23.34
CA VAL A 92 -29.85 -0.74 22.46
C VAL A 92 -31.22 -1.10 23.02
N SER A 93 -32.02 -0.07 23.34
CA SER A 93 -33.37 -0.21 23.90
C SER A 93 -34.45 -0.46 22.85
#